data_AF-F6AHG8-F1
#
_entry.id   AF-F6AHG8-F1
#
_cell.length_a   1.000
_cell.length_b   1.000
_cell.length_c   1.000
_cell.angle_alpha   90.00
_cell.angle_beta   90.00
_cell.angle_gamma   90.00
#
_symmetry.space_group_name_H-M   'P 1'
#
loop_
_entity.id
_entity.type
_entity.pdbx_description
1 polymer ?
#
loop_
_entity_poly.entity_id
_entity_poly.type
_entity_poly.pdbx_seq_one_letter_code
_entity_poly.pdbx_strand_id
1 'polypeptide(L)'
;MTTNMPAEPIHLFHIAYSDATLEGMPAGFELLDNMAHERDDWREYWPIRRFLLEQPLDEEAWYGFFSPRFKEKIGLDALHVREFVQAAAATGADVCTFSPQPDMGAFFLNVFEQEDLFHPGFLDISQAFVRHVGLDVALRQLVMDSRQIVFSNYIVARPAFWRRWLALNEQLFALCEQGEGELADGLRRESSYPGSVPCKVFLMERLASLILTLEPNWRVRAYNTFDCAWSASRLNQFKLEAVLSDALKIAMREQGFAQYRDAFAALRDKLR
;
A
#
# COMPACT_ATOMS: atom_id res chain seq x y z
N MET A 1 -18.55 -31.38 -13.00
CA MET A 1 -17.56 -31.13 -14.06
C MET A 1 -16.79 -29.89 -13.65
N THR A 2 -15.63 -30.04 -13.04
CA THR A 2 -14.73 -28.92 -12.75
C THR A 2 -14.02 -28.57 -14.05
N THR A 3 -14.50 -27.54 -14.74
CA THR A 3 -13.75 -26.89 -15.82
C THR A 3 -12.44 -26.40 -15.24
N ASN A 4 -11.34 -27.03 -15.64
CA ASN A 4 -10.00 -26.61 -15.29
C ASN A 4 -9.76 -25.27 -16.01
N MET A 5 -10.09 -24.15 -15.35
CA MET A 5 -9.78 -22.83 -15.90
C MET A 5 -8.26 -22.76 -16.09
N PRO A 6 -7.77 -22.26 -17.24
CA PRO A 6 -6.34 -22.06 -17.42
C PRO A 6 -5.83 -21.13 -16.31
N ALA A 7 -4.62 -21.40 -15.82
CA ALA A 7 -3.98 -20.53 -14.84
C ALA A 7 -3.86 -19.11 -15.41
N GLU A 8 -4.21 -18.11 -14.61
CA GLU A 8 -4.16 -16.69 -15.02
C GLU A 8 -2.70 -16.28 -15.29
N PRO A 9 -2.41 -15.44 -16.30
CA PRO A 9 -1.07 -14.87 -16.47
C PRO A 9 -0.73 -13.96 -15.28
N ILE A 10 0.47 -14.11 -14.71
CA ILE A 10 0.92 -13.30 -13.57
C ILE A 10 2.34 -12.79 -13.87
N HIS A 11 2.54 -11.48 -13.78
CA HIS A 11 3.82 -10.80 -13.93
C HIS A 11 4.22 -10.19 -12.60
N LEU A 12 5.35 -10.65 -12.05
CA LEU A 12 5.87 -10.18 -10.76
C LEU A 12 7.20 -9.50 -11.01
N PHE A 13 7.24 -8.19 -10.88
CA PHE A 13 8.43 -7.39 -11.14
C PHE A 13 9.22 -7.10 -9.86
N HIS A 14 10.53 -7.25 -9.94
CA HIS A 14 11.50 -6.81 -8.94
C HIS A 14 12.15 -5.52 -9.41
N ILE A 15 12.04 -4.46 -8.61
CA ILE A 15 12.62 -3.14 -8.92
C ILE A 15 14.11 -3.14 -8.56
N ALA A 16 14.99 -3.09 -9.55
CA ALA A 16 16.43 -2.96 -9.31
C ALA A 16 16.88 -1.49 -9.49
N TYR A 17 17.61 -0.95 -8.52
CA TYR A 17 18.15 0.41 -8.54
C TYR A 17 19.64 0.47 -8.16
N SER A 18 20.28 -0.68 -8.00
CA SER A 18 21.74 -0.81 -7.86
C SER A 18 22.18 -2.20 -8.27
N ASP A 19 23.47 -2.38 -8.57
CA ASP A 19 24.05 -3.69 -8.88
C ASP A 19 23.72 -4.71 -7.79
N ALA A 20 23.81 -4.31 -6.51
CA ALA A 20 23.47 -5.17 -5.38
C ALA A 20 21.99 -5.63 -5.40
N THR A 21 21.05 -4.75 -5.77
CA THR A 21 19.64 -5.15 -5.89
C THR A 21 19.36 -5.99 -7.13
N LEU A 22 20.13 -5.79 -8.20
CA LEU A 22 20.03 -6.60 -9.42
C LEU A 22 20.57 -8.01 -9.20
N GLU A 23 21.77 -8.14 -8.61
CA GLU A 23 22.38 -9.41 -8.23
C GLU A 23 21.54 -10.16 -7.20
N GLY A 24 20.88 -9.43 -6.29
CA GLY A 24 19.99 -9.99 -5.27
C GLY A 24 18.57 -10.34 -5.74
N MET A 25 18.26 -10.21 -7.04
CA MET A 25 16.92 -10.45 -7.57
C MET A 25 16.47 -11.91 -7.31
N PRO A 26 15.34 -12.14 -6.62
CA PRO A 26 14.87 -13.50 -6.37
C PRO A 26 14.41 -14.21 -7.66
N ALA A 27 14.62 -15.52 -7.73
CA ALA A 27 14.16 -16.33 -8.84
C ALA A 27 12.63 -16.26 -9.01
N GLY A 28 12.16 -16.25 -10.27
CA GLY A 28 10.73 -16.21 -10.62
C GLY A 28 10.11 -14.82 -10.70
N PHE A 29 10.88 -13.77 -10.40
CA PHE A 29 10.54 -12.37 -10.68
C PHE A 29 11.15 -11.92 -12.02
N GLU A 30 10.47 -10.98 -12.65
CA GLU A 30 10.91 -10.26 -13.83
C GLU A 30 11.62 -8.97 -13.41
N LEU A 31 12.61 -8.52 -14.17
CA LEU A 31 13.34 -7.30 -13.87
C LEU A 31 12.50 -6.06 -14.25
N LEU A 32 12.33 -5.14 -13.31
CA LEU A 32 11.96 -3.76 -13.60
C LEU A 32 13.17 -2.86 -13.31
N ASP A 33 13.83 -2.41 -14.37
CA ASP A 33 15.08 -1.66 -14.30
C ASP A 33 14.85 -0.19 -13.91
N ASN A 34 15.51 0.24 -12.83
CA ASN A 34 15.57 1.62 -12.35
C ASN A 34 17.02 2.08 -12.07
N MET A 35 18.00 1.52 -12.77
CA MET A 35 19.44 1.80 -12.59
C MET A 35 19.87 3.17 -13.13
N ALA A 36 19.04 3.82 -13.96
CA ALA A 36 19.34 5.12 -14.55
C ALA A 36 19.20 6.30 -13.56
N HIS A 37 18.58 6.08 -12.39
CA HIS A 37 18.42 7.07 -11.32
C HIS A 37 17.79 8.41 -11.76
N GLU A 38 16.91 8.38 -12.77
CA GLU A 38 16.38 9.60 -13.38
C GLU A 38 15.57 10.44 -12.39
N ARG A 39 14.84 9.78 -11.47
CA ARG A 39 13.90 10.39 -10.52
C ARG A 39 13.89 9.66 -9.17
N ASP A 40 15.06 9.54 -8.55
CA ASP A 40 15.21 8.91 -7.22
C ASP A 40 14.33 9.58 -6.14
N ASP A 41 13.96 10.84 -6.33
CA ASP A 41 13.03 11.58 -5.47
C ASP A 41 11.60 11.01 -5.44
N TRP A 42 11.24 10.20 -6.43
CA TRP A 42 9.96 9.47 -6.52
C TRP A 42 10.07 7.99 -6.10
N ARG A 43 11.28 7.50 -5.81
CA ARG A 43 11.51 6.11 -5.36
C ARG A 43 10.83 5.10 -6.30
N GLU A 44 10.13 4.13 -5.73
CA GLU A 44 9.46 3.03 -6.44
C GLU A 44 8.31 3.51 -7.32
N TYR A 45 7.77 4.72 -7.13
CA TYR A 45 6.74 5.26 -8.02
C TYR A 45 7.25 5.43 -9.44
N TRP A 46 8.49 5.91 -9.61
CA TRP A 46 9.02 6.25 -10.93
C TRP A 46 9.04 5.06 -11.92
N PRO A 47 9.68 3.92 -11.59
CA PRO A 47 9.73 2.81 -12.54
C PRO A 47 8.35 2.17 -12.77
N ILE A 48 7.47 2.17 -11.76
CA ILE A 48 6.08 1.69 -11.92
C ILE A 48 5.31 2.61 -12.86
N ARG A 49 5.39 3.93 -12.66
CA ARG A 49 4.76 4.94 -13.50
C ARG A 49 5.21 4.78 -14.95
N ARG A 50 6.52 4.67 -15.19
CA ARG A 50 7.07 4.47 -16.54
C ARG A 50 6.51 3.21 -17.19
N PHE A 51 6.54 2.08 -16.48
CA PHE A 51 5.97 0.83 -16.99
C PHE A 51 4.49 0.99 -17.37
N LEU A 52 3.66 1.55 -16.48
CA LEU A 52 2.22 1.69 -16.72
C LEU A 52 1.86 2.70 -17.82
N LEU A 53 2.74 3.66 -18.14
CA LEU A 53 2.54 4.63 -19.23
C LEU A 53 3.12 4.16 -20.57
N GLU A 54 4.22 3.41 -20.54
CA GLU A 54 4.99 3.05 -21.74
C GLU A 54 4.66 1.64 -22.26
N GLN A 55 4.19 0.73 -21.40
CA GLN A 55 3.92 -0.66 -21.77
C GLN A 55 2.41 -0.94 -21.85
N PRO A 56 1.92 -1.61 -22.92
CA PRO A 56 0.57 -2.12 -22.94
C PRO A 56 0.41 -3.23 -21.90
N LEU A 57 -0.70 -3.20 -21.16
CA LEU A 57 -1.05 -4.25 -20.20
C LEU A 57 -1.99 -5.27 -20.85
N ASP A 58 -1.76 -6.55 -20.59
CA ASP A 58 -2.70 -7.63 -20.89
C ASP A 58 -3.85 -7.59 -19.87
N GLU A 59 -5.07 -7.32 -20.34
CA GLU A 59 -6.27 -7.19 -19.51
C GLU A 59 -6.61 -8.45 -18.70
N GLU A 60 -6.16 -9.61 -19.18
CA GLU A 60 -6.39 -10.89 -18.50
C GLU A 60 -5.30 -11.22 -17.47
N ALA A 61 -4.19 -10.46 -17.46
CA ALA A 61 -3.06 -10.73 -16.58
C ALA A 61 -3.14 -10.01 -15.22
N TRP A 62 -2.26 -10.43 -14.31
CA TRP A 62 -2.02 -9.81 -13.03
C TRP A 62 -0.61 -9.22 -12.98
N TYR A 63 -0.46 -8.06 -12.33
CA TYR A 63 0.81 -7.34 -12.25
C TYR A 63 1.13 -7.00 -10.80
N GLY A 64 2.35 -7.29 -10.36
CA GLY A 64 2.91 -6.82 -9.10
C GLY A 64 4.26 -6.18 -9.33
N PHE A 65 4.55 -5.10 -8.61
CA PHE A 65 5.82 -4.37 -8.68
C PHE A 65 6.37 -4.28 -7.27
N PHE A 66 7.55 -4.82 -7.03
CA PHE A 66 8.03 -5.03 -5.66
C PHE A 66 9.39 -4.39 -5.42
N SER A 67 9.49 -3.76 -4.26
CA SER A 67 10.76 -3.40 -3.63
C SER A 67 11.70 -4.61 -3.49
N PRO A 68 13.03 -4.44 -3.56
CA PRO A 68 14.01 -5.47 -3.22
C PRO A 68 13.82 -6.07 -1.81
N ARG A 69 13.14 -5.36 -0.92
CA ARG A 69 12.88 -5.81 0.46
C ARG A 69 11.62 -6.66 0.61
N PHE A 70 10.93 -7.01 -0.49
CA PHE A 70 9.70 -7.81 -0.43
C PHE A 70 9.90 -9.14 0.32
N LYS A 71 10.92 -9.92 -0.05
CA LYS A 71 11.19 -11.21 0.60
C LYS A 71 11.54 -11.06 2.08
N GLU A 72 12.30 -10.01 2.44
CA GLU A 72 12.63 -9.69 3.84
C GLU A 72 11.38 -9.39 4.66
N LYS A 73 10.45 -8.59 4.12
CA LYS A 73 9.28 -8.10 4.86
C LYS A 73 8.10 -9.08 4.84
N ILE A 74 7.91 -9.82 3.76
CA ILE A 74 6.73 -10.66 3.53
C ILE A 74 7.04 -12.14 3.75
N GLY A 75 8.30 -12.57 3.53
CA GLY A 75 8.72 -13.96 3.68
C GLY A 75 8.34 -14.88 2.52
N LEU A 76 7.74 -14.36 1.46
CA LEU A 76 7.28 -15.13 0.30
C LEU A 76 8.26 -15.03 -0.88
N ASP A 77 8.34 -16.11 -1.66
CA ASP A 77 8.97 -16.12 -2.99
C ASP A 77 7.92 -16.00 -4.10
N ALA A 78 8.39 -15.95 -5.37
CA ALA A 78 7.51 -15.81 -6.52
C ALA A 78 6.50 -16.96 -6.65
N LEU A 79 6.85 -18.18 -6.25
CA LEU A 79 5.96 -19.34 -6.35
C LEU A 79 4.76 -19.16 -5.41
N HIS A 80 5.02 -18.86 -4.14
CA HIS A 80 3.94 -18.67 -3.16
C HIS A 80 3.07 -17.45 -3.48
N VAL A 81 3.65 -16.37 -4.00
CA VAL A 81 2.86 -15.21 -4.47
C VAL A 81 1.95 -15.61 -5.62
N ARG A 82 2.45 -16.37 -6.62
CA ARG A 82 1.64 -16.85 -7.75
C ARG A 82 0.52 -17.76 -7.27
N GLU A 83 0.80 -18.72 -6.40
CA GLU A 83 -0.22 -19.62 -5.84
C GLU A 83 -1.33 -18.86 -5.11
N PHE A 84 -0.95 -17.87 -4.29
CA PHE A 84 -1.92 -17.01 -3.59
C PHE A 84 -2.81 -16.23 -4.57
N VAL A 85 -2.21 -15.62 -5.60
CA VAL A 85 -2.93 -14.84 -6.61
C VAL A 85 -3.83 -15.73 -7.47
N GLN A 86 -3.38 -16.93 -7.86
CA GLN A 86 -4.23 -17.89 -8.59
C GLN A 86 -5.46 -18.30 -7.75
N ALA A 87 -5.25 -18.61 -6.47
CA ALA A 87 -6.36 -18.95 -5.56
C ALA A 87 -7.33 -17.76 -5.39
N ALA A 88 -6.80 -16.54 -5.31
CA ALA A 88 -7.61 -15.32 -5.25
C ALA A 88 -8.43 -15.12 -6.53
N ALA A 89 -7.81 -15.26 -7.69
CA ALA A 89 -8.46 -15.12 -8.99
C ALA A 89 -9.57 -16.15 -9.19
N ALA A 90 -9.39 -17.40 -8.74
CA ALA A 90 -10.41 -18.43 -8.76
C ALA A 90 -11.67 -18.08 -7.93
N THR A 91 -11.53 -17.19 -6.94
CA THR A 91 -12.67 -16.64 -6.17
C THR A 91 -13.17 -15.30 -6.70
N GLY A 92 -12.64 -14.84 -7.83
CA GLY A 92 -12.98 -13.57 -8.45
C GLY A 92 -12.36 -12.36 -7.76
N ALA A 93 -11.18 -12.46 -7.14
CA ALA A 93 -10.49 -11.25 -6.68
C ALA A 93 -10.02 -10.38 -7.87
N ASP A 94 -9.87 -9.08 -7.62
CA ASP A 94 -9.29 -8.09 -8.53
C ASP A 94 -7.91 -7.61 -8.06
N VAL A 95 -7.68 -7.68 -6.74
CA VAL A 95 -6.49 -7.16 -6.06
C VAL A 95 -6.06 -8.11 -4.94
N CYS A 96 -4.77 -8.41 -4.88
CA CYS A 96 -4.13 -9.11 -3.77
C CYS A 96 -3.18 -8.15 -3.05
N THR A 97 -3.24 -8.11 -1.72
CA THR A 97 -2.38 -7.24 -0.89
C THR A 97 -1.50 -8.05 0.05
N PHE A 98 -0.28 -7.57 0.29
CA PHE A 98 0.72 -8.21 1.16
C PHE A 98 1.30 -7.17 2.12
N SER A 99 0.62 -6.94 3.23
CA SER A 99 0.91 -5.79 4.09
C SER A 99 1.67 -6.22 5.35
N PRO A 100 2.97 -5.86 5.49
CA PRO A 100 3.72 -6.12 6.70
C PRO A 100 3.33 -5.14 7.80
N GLN A 101 4.01 -5.24 8.94
CA GLN A 101 3.86 -4.31 10.07
C GLN A 101 2.41 -4.24 10.57
N PRO A 102 1.81 -5.38 10.96
CA PRO A 102 0.44 -5.41 11.46
C PRO A 102 0.23 -4.48 12.67
N ASP A 103 1.27 -4.20 13.45
CA ASP A 103 1.23 -3.20 14.53
C ASP A 103 1.00 -1.77 14.02
N MET A 104 1.65 -1.39 12.92
CA MET A 104 1.42 -0.09 12.26
C MET A 104 0.06 -0.04 11.57
N GLY A 105 -0.39 -1.17 11.03
CA GLY A 105 -1.71 -1.29 10.43
C GLY A 105 -2.83 -1.22 11.47
N ALA A 106 -2.69 -1.90 12.61
CA ALA A 106 -3.77 -2.15 13.55
C ALA A 106 -4.02 -1.00 14.55
N PHE A 107 -2.96 -0.36 15.06
CA PHE A 107 -3.07 0.56 16.20
C PHE A 107 -3.50 1.99 15.88
N PHE A 108 -3.74 2.28 14.61
CA PHE A 108 -4.24 3.55 14.12
C PHE A 108 -5.55 3.32 13.36
N LEU A 109 -6.42 4.33 13.31
CA LEU A 109 -7.66 4.26 12.55
C LEU A 109 -7.37 4.03 11.07
N ASN A 110 -6.28 4.60 10.56
CA ASN A 110 -5.82 4.42 9.19
C ASN A 110 -4.33 4.73 9.04
N VAL A 111 -3.80 4.46 7.85
CA VAL A 111 -2.39 4.68 7.48
C VAL A 111 -1.96 6.14 7.45
N PHE A 112 -2.90 7.10 7.38
CA PHE A 112 -2.57 8.53 7.43
C PHE A 112 -2.34 9.00 8.87
N GLU A 113 -3.18 8.56 9.82
CA GLU A 113 -2.95 8.78 11.25
C GLU A 113 -1.65 8.11 11.70
N GLN A 114 -1.35 6.91 11.20
CA GLN A 114 -0.09 6.22 11.48
C GLN A 114 1.12 7.04 11.03
N GLU A 115 1.11 7.56 9.80
CA GLU A 115 2.24 8.31 9.27
C GLU A 115 2.41 9.67 9.97
N ASP A 116 1.33 10.30 10.42
CA ASP A 116 1.36 11.57 11.18
C ASP A 116 2.14 11.45 12.50
N LEU A 117 2.20 10.25 13.09
CA LEU A 117 3.05 9.98 14.25
C LEU A 117 4.54 10.16 13.93
N PHE A 118 4.97 9.79 12.72
CA PHE A 118 6.37 9.83 12.29
C PHE A 118 6.71 11.12 11.54
N HIS A 119 5.71 11.74 10.92
CA HIS A 119 5.83 12.97 10.18
C HIS A 119 4.68 13.93 10.57
N PRO A 120 4.84 14.70 11.67
CA PRO A 120 3.79 15.59 12.17
C PRO A 120 3.29 16.57 11.11
N GLY A 121 1.98 16.59 10.89
CA GLY A 121 1.31 17.39 9.85
C GLY A 121 1.03 16.62 8.56
N PHE A 122 1.48 15.37 8.45
CA PHE A 122 1.19 14.49 7.32
C PHE A 122 -0.31 14.27 7.10
N LEU A 123 -1.09 14.14 8.17
CA LEU A 123 -2.54 13.91 8.04
C LEU A 123 -3.25 15.14 7.45
N ASP A 124 -2.81 16.35 7.83
CA ASP A 124 -3.41 17.59 7.34
C ASP A 124 -3.04 17.86 5.88
N ILE A 125 -1.78 17.63 5.49
CA ILE A 125 -1.36 17.77 4.09
C ILE A 125 -2.04 16.71 3.21
N SER A 126 -2.21 15.48 3.71
CA SER A 126 -2.96 14.43 3.03
C SER A 126 -4.43 14.80 2.88
N GLN A 127 -5.04 15.39 3.92
CA GLN A 127 -6.42 15.87 3.88
C GLN A 127 -6.60 17.03 2.88
N ALA A 128 -5.61 17.90 2.73
CA ALA A 128 -5.61 18.93 1.71
C ALA A 128 -5.47 18.35 0.30
N PHE A 129 -4.62 17.34 0.10
CA PHE A 129 -4.49 16.63 -1.18
C PHE A 129 -5.80 15.96 -1.60
N VAL A 130 -6.42 15.14 -0.75
CA VAL A 130 -7.67 14.44 -1.13
C VAL A 130 -8.79 15.42 -1.49
N ARG A 131 -8.89 16.57 -0.81
CA ARG A 131 -9.81 17.65 -1.17
C ARG A 131 -9.45 18.28 -2.52
N HIS A 132 -8.16 18.52 -2.78
CA HIS A 132 -7.68 19.09 -4.04
C HIS A 132 -8.04 18.22 -5.24
N VAL A 133 -7.95 16.89 -5.12
CA VAL A 133 -8.34 15.93 -6.18
C VAL A 133 -9.83 15.59 -6.19
N GLY A 134 -10.65 16.33 -5.42
CA GLY A 134 -12.11 16.21 -5.43
C GLY A 134 -12.68 14.99 -4.70
N LEU A 135 -11.93 14.35 -3.81
CA LEU A 135 -12.43 13.25 -2.99
C LEU A 135 -13.09 13.77 -1.71
N ASP A 136 -14.36 13.43 -1.52
CA ASP A 136 -15.12 13.73 -0.30
C ASP A 136 -14.88 12.68 0.78
N VAL A 137 -13.80 12.86 1.54
CA VAL A 137 -13.42 11.96 2.64
C VAL A 137 -12.79 12.73 3.80
N ALA A 138 -13.24 12.43 5.01
CA ALA A 138 -12.62 12.90 6.25
C ALA A 138 -11.60 11.88 6.76
N LEU A 139 -10.32 12.08 6.43
CA LEU A 139 -9.24 11.13 6.76
C LEU A 139 -9.11 10.89 8.27
N ARG A 140 -9.38 11.89 9.12
CA ARG A 140 -9.36 11.73 10.59
C ARG A 140 -10.42 10.74 11.12
N GLN A 141 -11.47 10.45 10.34
CA GLN A 141 -12.57 9.57 10.74
C GLN A 141 -12.57 8.24 9.98
N LEU A 142 -11.80 8.18 8.88
CA LEU A 142 -11.72 7.01 8.00
C LEU A 142 -11.13 5.82 8.76
N VAL A 143 -11.86 4.71 8.76
CA VAL A 143 -11.38 3.45 9.35
C VAL A 143 -10.87 2.55 8.23
N MET A 144 -9.63 2.10 8.36
CA MET A 144 -9.02 1.06 7.52
C MET A 144 -8.67 -0.15 8.37
N ASP A 145 -8.88 -1.34 7.84
CA ASP A 145 -8.47 -2.60 8.47
C ASP A 145 -7.53 -3.40 7.55
N SER A 146 -7.00 -4.51 8.04
CA SER A 146 -6.05 -5.37 7.33
C SER A 146 -6.49 -5.80 5.92
N ARG A 147 -7.79 -5.76 5.61
CA ARG A 147 -8.32 -6.10 4.28
C ARG A 147 -8.03 -5.02 3.22
N GLN A 148 -7.84 -3.75 3.61
CA GLN A 148 -7.60 -2.64 2.67
C GLN A 148 -6.23 -1.97 2.83
N ILE A 149 -5.57 -2.15 3.98
CA ILE A 149 -4.27 -1.53 4.25
C ILE A 149 -3.21 -2.12 3.32
N VAL A 150 -2.41 -1.23 2.73
CA VAL A 150 -1.20 -1.51 1.95
C VAL A 150 -0.07 -0.62 2.45
N PHE A 151 1.10 -1.22 2.70
CA PHE A 151 2.34 -0.49 2.94
C PHE A 151 3.30 -0.69 1.77
N SER A 152 4.00 0.38 1.36
CA SER A 152 4.82 0.39 0.14
C SER A 152 3.96 0.00 -1.09
N ASN A 153 4.49 -0.79 -2.02
CA ASN A 153 3.86 -1.19 -3.27
C ASN A 153 3.50 -2.69 -3.31
N TYR A 154 3.29 -3.33 -2.15
CA TYR A 154 3.10 -4.77 -2.04
C TYR A 154 1.68 -5.22 -2.44
N ILE A 155 1.41 -5.10 -3.74
CA ILE A 155 0.14 -5.34 -4.38
C ILE A 155 0.39 -6.20 -5.62
N VAL A 156 -0.50 -7.16 -5.88
CA VAL A 156 -0.64 -7.78 -7.20
C VAL A 156 -2.07 -7.54 -7.65
N ALA A 157 -2.27 -6.92 -8.80
CA ALA A 157 -3.58 -6.45 -9.25
C ALA A 157 -3.79 -6.62 -10.75
N ARG A 158 -5.06 -6.66 -11.16
CA ARG A 158 -5.44 -6.55 -12.58
C ARG A 158 -5.18 -5.13 -13.12
N PRO A 159 -5.00 -4.96 -14.44
CA PRO A 159 -4.74 -3.66 -15.08
C PRO A 159 -5.72 -2.55 -14.71
N ALA A 160 -7.01 -2.86 -14.53
CA ALA A 160 -8.02 -1.90 -14.13
C ALA A 160 -7.65 -1.18 -12.81
N PHE A 161 -7.15 -1.91 -11.82
CA PHE A 161 -6.73 -1.32 -10.55
C PHE A 161 -5.48 -0.46 -10.72
N TRP A 162 -4.48 -0.94 -11.47
CA TRP A 162 -3.26 -0.17 -11.73
C TRP A 162 -3.53 1.13 -12.47
N ARG A 163 -4.45 1.15 -13.45
CA ARG A 163 -4.90 2.38 -14.10
C ARG A 163 -5.56 3.34 -13.12
N ARG A 164 -6.41 2.82 -12.22
CA ARG A 164 -7.08 3.65 -11.20
C ARG A 164 -6.08 4.26 -10.21
N TRP A 165 -5.13 3.45 -9.74
CA TRP A 165 -4.04 3.88 -8.87
C TRP A 165 -3.12 4.90 -9.56
N LEU A 166 -2.76 4.66 -10.82
CA LEU A 166 -1.95 5.58 -11.61
C LEU A 166 -2.70 6.91 -11.82
N ALA A 167 -3.98 6.89 -12.16
CA ALA A 167 -4.76 8.12 -12.39
C ALA A 167 -4.81 9.04 -11.15
N LEU A 168 -4.85 8.48 -9.94
CA LEU A 168 -4.79 9.26 -8.70
C LEU A 168 -3.36 9.75 -8.43
N ASN A 169 -2.36 8.91 -8.65
CA ASN A 169 -0.96 9.28 -8.47
C ASN A 169 -0.46 10.29 -9.49
N GLU A 170 -0.99 10.32 -10.72
CA GLU A 170 -0.64 11.32 -11.73
C GLU A 170 -1.11 12.72 -11.32
N GLN A 171 -2.20 12.82 -10.54
CA GLN A 171 -2.61 14.11 -9.95
C GLN A 171 -1.63 14.56 -8.86
N LEU A 172 -1.17 13.63 -8.01
CA LEU A 172 -0.12 13.91 -7.03
C LEU A 172 1.19 14.31 -7.72
N PHE A 173 1.58 13.58 -8.77
CA PHE A 173 2.77 13.86 -9.58
C PHE A 173 2.69 15.25 -10.20
N ALA A 174 1.62 15.56 -10.95
CA ALA A 174 1.44 16.87 -11.57
C ALA A 174 1.48 18.02 -10.54
N LEU A 175 0.82 17.85 -9.39
CA LEU A 175 0.83 18.84 -8.31
C LEU A 175 2.24 19.05 -7.72
N CYS A 176 3.03 17.98 -7.56
CA CYS A 176 4.38 18.10 -7.02
C CYS A 176 5.37 18.67 -8.03
N GLU A 177 5.22 18.37 -9.31
CA GLU A 177 6.15 18.81 -10.37
C GLU A 177 5.87 20.23 -10.87
N GLN A 178 4.60 20.64 -10.90
CA GLN A 178 4.18 21.88 -11.56
C GLN A 178 3.35 22.78 -10.63
N GLY A 179 2.86 22.25 -9.51
CA GLY A 179 2.02 23.00 -8.59
C GLY A 179 2.79 23.95 -7.69
N GLU A 180 2.13 25.06 -7.37
CA GLU A 180 2.62 26.11 -6.49
C GLU A 180 1.74 26.24 -5.24
N GLY A 181 2.28 26.87 -4.20
CA GLY A 181 1.56 27.15 -2.94
C GLY A 181 1.74 26.08 -1.87
N GLU A 182 1.12 26.34 -0.71
CA GLU A 182 1.38 25.60 0.55
C GLU A 182 1.18 24.09 0.43
N LEU A 183 0.19 23.63 -0.34
CA LEU A 183 -0.05 22.21 -0.53
C LEU A 183 1.11 21.55 -1.30
N ALA A 184 1.52 22.14 -2.42
CA ALA A 184 2.59 21.59 -3.24
C ALA A 184 3.94 21.64 -2.50
N ASP A 185 4.20 22.72 -1.76
CA ASP A 185 5.40 22.87 -0.93
C ASP A 185 5.41 21.86 0.23
N GLY A 186 4.26 21.64 0.88
CA GLY A 186 4.12 20.64 1.93
C GLY A 186 4.37 19.21 1.43
N LEU A 187 3.90 18.88 0.23
CA LEU A 187 4.13 17.57 -0.39
C LEU A 187 5.61 17.36 -0.79
N ARG A 188 6.31 18.41 -1.19
CA ARG A 188 7.74 18.35 -1.54
C ARG A 188 8.67 18.37 -0.32
N ARG A 189 8.18 18.76 0.86
CA ARG A 189 8.99 18.87 2.07
C ARG A 189 9.60 17.52 2.44
N GLU A 190 10.90 17.54 2.71
CA GLU A 190 11.63 16.39 3.24
C GLU A 190 11.16 16.04 4.65
N SER A 191 10.98 14.74 4.91
CA SER A 191 10.70 14.23 6.25
C SER A 191 12.01 14.01 7.04
N SER A 192 11.88 13.75 8.34
CA SER A 192 12.99 13.29 9.19
C SER A 192 13.40 11.83 8.96
N TYR A 193 12.78 11.14 8.00
CA TYR A 193 13.10 9.75 7.66
C TYR A 193 14.53 9.65 7.10
N PRO A 194 15.30 8.58 7.41
CA PRO A 194 16.65 8.41 6.87
C PRO A 194 16.71 8.55 5.34
N GLY A 195 17.57 9.45 4.86
CA GLY A 195 17.66 9.77 3.43
C GLY A 195 16.66 10.84 2.97
N SER A 196 16.10 11.62 3.90
CA SER A 196 15.32 12.84 3.65
C SER A 196 14.17 12.63 2.64
N VAL A 197 13.45 11.53 2.77
CA VAL A 197 12.39 11.16 1.82
C VAL A 197 11.26 12.22 1.88
N PRO A 198 10.84 12.80 0.74
CA PRO A 198 9.81 13.83 0.74
C PRO A 198 8.40 13.26 0.99
N CYS A 199 7.53 14.09 1.57
CA CYS A 199 6.18 13.74 1.99
C CYS A 199 5.34 13.06 0.87
N LYS A 200 5.53 13.50 -0.38
CA LYS A 200 4.84 12.95 -1.56
C LYS A 200 5.02 11.44 -1.73
N VAL A 201 6.19 10.89 -1.36
CA VAL A 201 6.46 9.45 -1.47
C VAL A 201 5.61 8.67 -0.48
N PHE A 202 5.55 9.14 0.78
CA PHE A 202 4.69 8.52 1.77
C PHE A 202 3.23 8.61 1.36
N LEU A 203 2.77 9.77 0.87
CA LEU A 203 1.40 9.90 0.39
C LEU A 203 1.09 8.93 -0.76
N MET A 204 1.96 8.83 -1.76
CA MET A 204 1.85 7.89 -2.89
C MET A 204 1.60 6.45 -2.42
N GLU A 205 2.37 5.96 -1.44
CA GLU A 205 2.19 4.61 -0.90
C GLU A 205 0.80 4.38 -0.29
N ARG A 206 0.21 5.41 0.34
CA ARG A 206 -1.10 5.29 1.01
C ARG A 206 -2.28 5.40 0.04
N LEU A 207 -2.06 5.85 -1.20
CA LEU A 207 -3.15 6.02 -2.18
C LEU A 207 -3.80 4.70 -2.58
N ALA A 208 -3.08 3.58 -2.57
CA ALA A 208 -3.67 2.26 -2.76
C ALA A 208 -4.67 1.92 -1.63
N SER A 209 -4.27 2.13 -0.37
CA SER A 209 -5.15 1.93 0.79
C SER A 209 -6.39 2.81 0.70
N LEU A 210 -6.23 4.07 0.27
CA LEU A 210 -7.35 4.99 0.09
C LEU A 210 -8.35 4.50 -0.97
N ILE A 211 -7.87 4.10 -2.15
CA ILE A 211 -8.71 3.56 -3.23
C ILE A 211 -9.48 2.34 -2.72
N LEU A 212 -8.79 1.35 -2.16
CA LEU A 212 -9.41 0.11 -1.66
C LEU A 212 -10.42 0.35 -0.53
N THR A 213 -10.26 1.45 0.21
CA THR A 213 -11.17 1.80 1.31
C THR A 213 -12.43 2.53 0.83
N LEU A 214 -12.28 3.40 -0.18
CA LEU A 214 -13.37 4.24 -0.71
C LEU A 214 -14.16 3.59 -1.84
N GLU A 215 -13.56 2.64 -2.55
CA GLU A 215 -14.12 1.98 -3.72
C GLU A 215 -14.40 0.50 -3.42
N PRO A 216 -15.53 0.17 -2.75
CA PRO A 216 -15.83 -1.20 -2.30
C PRO A 216 -16.14 -2.17 -3.45
N ASN A 217 -16.16 -1.70 -4.70
CA ASN A 217 -16.29 -2.55 -5.88
C ASN A 217 -15.03 -3.38 -6.16
N TRP A 218 -13.86 -3.03 -5.60
CA TRP A 218 -12.66 -3.86 -5.71
C TRP A 218 -12.78 -5.10 -4.83
N ARG A 219 -12.69 -6.29 -5.43
CA ARG A 219 -12.69 -7.56 -4.67
C ARG A 219 -11.26 -7.85 -4.20
N VAL A 220 -10.99 -7.56 -2.94
CA VAL A 220 -9.65 -7.68 -2.36
C VAL A 220 -9.44 -9.02 -1.67
N ARG A 221 -8.31 -9.66 -1.96
CA ARG A 221 -7.79 -10.80 -1.20
C ARG A 221 -6.52 -10.37 -0.45
N ALA A 222 -6.64 -10.10 0.84
CA ALA A 222 -5.48 -9.76 1.68
C ALA A 222 -4.76 -11.02 2.15
N TYR A 223 -3.43 -11.05 2.01
CA TYR A 223 -2.59 -12.03 2.69
C TYR A 223 -2.62 -11.78 4.20
N ASN A 224 -2.44 -12.84 4.99
CA ASN A 224 -2.49 -12.72 6.44
C ASN A 224 -1.33 -11.84 6.95
N THR A 225 -1.64 -10.58 7.29
CA THR A 225 -0.66 -9.59 7.74
C THR A 225 0.12 -10.03 8.98
N PHE A 226 -0.47 -10.89 9.82
CA PHE A 226 0.17 -11.39 11.05
C PHE A 226 1.27 -12.43 10.77
N ASP A 227 1.30 -13.01 9.55
CA ASP A 227 2.38 -13.89 9.08
C ASP A 227 3.57 -13.08 8.50
N CYS A 228 3.41 -11.77 8.29
CA CYS A 228 4.46 -10.89 7.78
C CYS A 228 5.36 -10.33 8.89
N ALA A 229 6.45 -9.66 8.49
CA ALA A 229 7.36 -9.01 9.41
C ALA A 229 6.67 -7.87 10.19
N TRP A 230 6.92 -7.80 11.49
CA TRP A 230 6.44 -6.72 12.37
C TRP A 230 7.35 -5.49 12.27
N SER A 231 6.86 -4.32 12.66
CA SER A 231 7.71 -3.12 12.66
C SER A 231 8.84 -3.23 13.71
N ALA A 232 9.85 -2.38 13.58
CA ALA A 232 10.92 -2.25 14.58
C ALA A 232 10.51 -1.41 15.81
N SER A 233 9.28 -0.89 15.85
CA SER A 233 8.80 -0.08 16.98
C SER A 233 8.50 -0.94 18.21
N ARG A 234 8.37 -0.31 19.38
CA ARG A 234 7.91 -0.98 20.60
C ARG A 234 6.49 -1.55 20.49
N LEU A 235 5.69 -1.11 19.51
CA LEU A 235 4.33 -1.61 19.33
C LEU A 235 4.31 -3.10 18.95
N ASN A 236 5.40 -3.62 18.38
CA ASN A 236 5.51 -5.03 17.98
C ASN A 236 5.43 -6.04 19.15
N GLN A 237 5.53 -5.57 20.40
CA GLN A 237 5.40 -6.41 21.59
C GLN A 237 3.93 -6.74 21.93
N PHE A 238 2.97 -5.99 21.37
CA PHE A 238 1.54 -6.08 21.68
C PHE A 238 0.78 -6.88 20.61
N LYS A 239 1.21 -8.11 20.35
CA LYS A 239 0.69 -8.88 19.20
C LYS A 239 -0.79 -9.23 19.30
N LEU A 240 -1.26 -9.59 20.50
CA LEU A 240 -2.67 -9.90 20.74
C LEU A 240 -3.53 -8.65 20.55
N GLU A 241 -3.07 -7.53 21.09
CA GLU A 241 -3.75 -6.24 20.97
C GLU A 241 -3.85 -5.81 19.50
N ALA A 242 -2.83 -6.08 18.67
CA ALA A 242 -2.92 -5.79 17.23
C ALA A 242 -4.03 -6.61 16.55
N VAL A 243 -4.15 -7.90 16.87
CA VAL A 243 -5.25 -8.75 16.36
C VAL A 243 -6.61 -8.21 16.83
N LEU A 244 -6.73 -7.87 18.10
CA LEU A 244 -7.97 -7.32 18.66
C LEU A 244 -8.33 -5.96 18.04
N SER A 245 -7.35 -5.08 17.86
CA SER A 245 -7.50 -3.78 17.20
C SER A 245 -7.98 -3.93 15.77
N ASP A 246 -7.40 -4.84 14.99
CA ASP A 246 -7.82 -5.08 13.61
C ASP A 246 -9.25 -5.64 13.54
N ALA A 247 -9.57 -6.61 14.39
CA ALA A 247 -10.93 -7.16 14.50
C ALA A 247 -11.96 -6.09 14.89
N LEU A 248 -11.61 -5.17 15.80
CA LEU A 248 -12.47 -4.04 16.16
C LEU A 248 -12.68 -3.10 14.97
N LYS A 249 -11.64 -2.83 14.16
CA LYS A 249 -11.77 -1.98 12.97
C LYS A 249 -12.62 -2.63 11.87
N ILE A 250 -12.50 -3.95 11.68
CA ILE A 250 -13.42 -4.72 10.83
C ILE A 250 -14.86 -4.54 11.35
N ALA A 251 -15.10 -4.75 12.64
CA ALA A 251 -16.43 -4.61 13.22
C ALA A 251 -16.99 -3.18 13.12
N MET A 252 -16.15 -2.14 13.27
CA MET A 252 -16.54 -0.75 13.03
C MET A 252 -17.06 -0.54 11.61
N ARG A 253 -16.40 -1.14 10.61
CA ARG A 253 -16.77 -0.99 9.19
C ARG A 253 -18.01 -1.80 8.82
N GLU A 254 -18.15 -3.01 9.37
CA GLU A 254 -19.27 -3.90 9.02
C GLU A 254 -20.57 -3.56 9.79
N GLN A 255 -20.47 -3.07 11.03
CA GLN A 255 -21.62 -2.92 11.91
C GLN A 255 -21.89 -1.48 12.38
N GLY A 256 -20.86 -0.63 12.44
CA GLY A 256 -21.02 0.80 12.77
C GLY A 256 -21.41 1.14 14.22
N PHE A 257 -21.51 0.16 15.12
CA PHE A 257 -21.83 0.42 16.53
C PHE A 257 -20.71 1.18 17.26
N ALA A 258 -21.08 2.18 18.06
CA ALA A 258 -20.14 3.06 18.76
C ALA A 258 -19.22 2.31 19.75
N GLN A 259 -19.72 1.20 20.32
CA GLN A 259 -19.01 0.34 21.25
C GLN A 259 -17.69 -0.19 20.69
N TYR A 260 -17.60 -0.41 19.37
CA TYR A 260 -16.35 -0.83 18.74
C TYR A 260 -15.31 0.29 18.77
N ARG A 261 -15.71 1.55 18.54
CA ARG A 261 -14.83 2.72 18.65
C ARG A 261 -14.38 2.94 20.09
N ASP A 262 -15.29 2.80 21.06
CA ASP A 262 -14.97 2.93 22.49
C ASP A 262 -13.97 1.85 22.92
N ALA A 263 -14.20 0.60 22.52
CA ALA A 263 -13.30 -0.51 22.81
C ALA A 263 -11.92 -0.33 22.16
N PHE A 264 -11.87 0.18 20.92
CA PHE A 264 -10.61 0.46 20.23
C PHE A 264 -9.84 1.59 20.89
N ALA A 265 -10.51 2.67 21.31
CA ALA A 265 -9.89 3.75 22.06
C ALA A 265 -9.31 3.24 23.39
N ALA A 266 -10.09 2.48 24.17
CA ALA A 266 -9.63 1.88 25.42
C ALA A 266 -8.47 0.90 25.24
N LEU A 267 -8.39 0.19 24.12
CA LEU A 267 -7.25 -0.66 23.78
C LEU A 267 -6.02 0.20 23.49
N ARG A 268 -6.13 1.26 22.68
CA ARG A 268 -5.02 2.15 22.34
C ARG A 268 -4.44 2.88 23.54
N ASP A 269 -5.26 3.24 24.53
CA ASP A 269 -4.78 3.86 25.76
C ASP A 269 -3.80 2.97 26.54
N LYS A 270 -3.86 1.64 26.38
CA LYS A 270 -2.91 0.70 26.99
C LYS A 270 -1.55 0.64 26.30
N LEU A 271 -1.45 1.18 25.08
CA LEU A 271 -0.24 1.17 24.26
C LEU A 271 0.65 2.39 24.51
N ARG A 272 0.18 3.34 25.32
CA ARG A 272 0.86 4.59 25.68
C ARG A 272 1.80 4.41 26.88
#